data_AF-A0A0F7NF71-F1
#
_entry.id   AF-A0A0F7NF71-F1
#
_cell.length_a   1.000
_cell.length_b   1.000
_cell.length_c   1.000
_cell.angle_alpha   90.00
_cell.angle_beta   90.00
_cell.angle_gamma   90.00
#
_symmetry.space_group_name_H-M   'P 1'
#
loop_
_entity.id
_entity.type
_entity.pdbx_description
1 polymer ?
#
loop_
_entity_poly.entity_id
_entity_poly.type
_entity_poly.pdbx_seq_one_letter_code
_entity_poly.pdbx_strand_id
1 'polypeptide(L)'
;MAAFGWLSRRRRATARSVAAGEAAAEAARKTSQELEHAEAARGGDVTADAGAKAAKEDEEPDFPVHGDVHAAAFFDLDNTIMQGAALYHFGRGLYKRKFFRTRDLARFAWQQAYFRLAGAEHSGHMEDAQSSALSIVQGHRVADLMEMGEEIYDEYMAERIWPGTRALAQAHLDAGQKVWLVTAAPVETATIIARRLGLTGALGTVAESVGGVYTGRLVGEVLHGPAKAEAVRALAAAETLELSRCAAYSDSANDIPMLSLVGHPYAINPDARLRKHAREHGWRLRDYRTGRKAAKVGIPAAAGVGAVAGGAAAAAALQRRRR
;
A
#
# COMPACT_ATOMS: atom_id res chain seq x y z
N MET A 1 40.67 10.29 11.09
CA MET A 1 39.68 10.33 12.18
C MET A 1 38.32 9.97 11.61
N ALA A 2 37.75 8.88 12.11
CA ALA A 2 36.57 8.21 11.57
C ALA A 2 35.27 9.00 11.86
N ALA A 3 34.51 9.35 10.82
CA ALA A 3 33.19 9.97 10.97
C ALA A 3 32.30 9.79 9.73
N PHE A 4 32.16 8.58 9.15
CA PHE A 4 31.19 8.33 8.06
C PHE A 4 30.64 6.88 8.02
N GLY A 5 30.49 6.23 9.18
CA GLY A 5 30.12 4.81 9.26
C GLY A 5 28.63 4.48 9.42
N TRP A 6 27.74 5.46 9.59
CA TRP A 6 26.35 5.18 10.03
C TRP A 6 25.24 5.44 9.00
N LEU A 7 25.56 6.02 7.83
CA LEU A 7 24.55 6.43 6.84
C LEU A 7 24.21 5.41 5.74
N SER A 8 24.69 4.16 5.79
CA SER A 8 24.43 3.20 4.70
C SER A 8 24.40 1.72 5.10
N ARG A 9 23.93 1.37 6.30
CA ARG A 9 23.47 -0.01 6.50
C ARG A 9 22.15 -0.20 5.76
N ARG A 10 22.21 -0.33 4.42
CA ARG A 10 21.18 -1.00 3.63
C ARG A 10 21.00 -2.35 4.31
N ARG A 11 19.91 -2.56 5.06
CA ARG A 11 19.59 -3.89 5.60
C ARG A 11 19.54 -4.82 4.39
N ARG A 12 20.48 -5.76 4.31
CA ARG A 12 20.47 -6.78 3.26
C ARG A 12 19.35 -7.77 3.57
N ALA A 13 18.84 -8.43 2.53
CA ALA A 13 17.91 -9.54 2.71
C ALA A 13 18.54 -10.60 3.63
N THR A 14 17.75 -11.11 4.56
CA THR A 14 18.12 -12.23 5.43
C THR A 14 17.42 -13.49 4.95
N ALA A 15 17.79 -14.67 5.47
CA ALA A 15 17.03 -15.90 5.20
C ALA A 15 15.55 -15.78 5.57
N ARG A 16 15.22 -15.02 6.63
CA ARG A 16 13.83 -14.72 7.01
C ARG A 16 13.14 -13.82 5.99
N SER A 17 13.86 -12.88 5.39
CA SER A 17 13.34 -11.98 4.34
C SER A 17 12.99 -12.76 3.07
N VAL A 18 13.84 -13.72 2.69
CA VAL A 18 13.60 -14.62 1.56
C VAL A 18 12.37 -15.49 1.82
N ALA A 19 12.31 -16.16 2.98
CA ALA A 19 11.17 -16.99 3.35
C ALA A 19 9.85 -16.20 3.40
N ALA A 20 9.88 -14.96 3.91
CA ALA A 20 8.72 -14.08 3.90
C ALA A 20 8.29 -13.71 2.47
N GLY A 21 9.26 -13.42 1.60
CA GLY A 21 9.00 -13.07 0.21
C GLY A 21 8.42 -14.23 -0.61
N GLU A 22 9.01 -15.41 -0.48
CA GLU A 22 8.52 -16.64 -1.14
C GLU A 22 7.11 -17.00 -0.69
N ALA A 23 6.85 -16.96 0.62
CA ALA A 23 5.51 -17.25 1.16
C ALA A 23 4.46 -16.25 0.67
N ALA A 24 4.81 -14.95 0.62
CA ALA A 24 3.91 -13.92 0.09
C ALA A 24 3.63 -14.12 -1.40
N ALA A 25 4.64 -14.45 -2.20
CA ALA A 25 4.48 -14.73 -3.62
C ALA A 25 3.64 -15.99 -3.88
N GLU A 26 3.83 -17.05 -3.09
CA GLU A 26 3.01 -18.26 -3.16
C GLU A 26 1.54 -17.99 -2.83
N ALA A 27 1.28 -17.26 -1.74
CA ALA A 27 -0.09 -16.87 -1.36
C ALA A 27 -0.77 -16.02 -2.43
N ALA A 28 -0.03 -15.08 -3.03
CA ALA A 28 -0.52 -14.20 -4.09
C ALA A 28 -0.93 -15.00 -5.35
N ARG A 29 -0.09 -15.97 -5.77
CA ARG A 29 -0.38 -16.82 -6.94
C ARG A 29 -1.58 -17.72 -6.73
N LYS A 30 -1.67 -18.37 -5.58
CA LYS A 30 -2.80 -19.24 -5.25
C LYS A 30 -4.11 -18.46 -5.34
N THR A 31 -4.13 -17.25 -4.77
CA THR A 31 -5.29 -16.36 -4.82
C THR A 31 -5.62 -15.92 -6.24
N SER A 32 -4.62 -15.50 -7.03
CA SER A 32 -4.82 -15.10 -8.44
C SER A 32 -5.42 -16.24 -9.27
N GLN A 33 -4.90 -17.46 -9.12
CA GLN A 33 -5.39 -18.64 -9.82
C GLN A 33 -6.83 -19.00 -9.40
N GLU A 34 -7.15 -18.88 -8.11
CA GLU A 34 -8.51 -19.08 -7.61
C GLU A 34 -9.50 -18.06 -8.21
N LEU A 35 -9.08 -16.80 -8.37
CA LEU A 35 -9.89 -15.76 -9.02
C LEU A 35 -10.07 -16.04 -10.52
N GLU A 36 -9.00 -16.35 -11.24
CA GLU A 36 -9.04 -16.69 -12.67
C GLU A 36 -9.96 -17.90 -12.92
N HIS A 37 -9.85 -18.95 -12.09
CA HIS A 37 -10.73 -20.12 -12.18
C HIS A 37 -12.19 -19.77 -11.87
N ALA A 38 -12.44 -18.91 -10.88
CA ALA A 38 -13.79 -18.46 -10.55
C ALA A 38 -14.42 -17.61 -11.65
N GLU A 39 -13.62 -16.79 -12.36
CA GLU A 39 -14.04 -16.02 -13.52
C GLU A 39 -14.30 -16.91 -14.74
N ALA A 40 -13.40 -17.85 -15.05
CA ALA A 40 -13.58 -18.82 -16.12
C ALA A 40 -14.83 -19.70 -15.92
N ALA A 41 -15.14 -20.04 -14.67
CA ALA A 41 -16.38 -20.76 -14.32
C ALA A 41 -17.66 -19.91 -14.47
N ARG A 42 -17.54 -18.57 -14.53
CA ARG A 42 -18.67 -17.63 -14.60
C ARG A 42 -18.99 -17.12 -16.02
N GLY A 43 -18.11 -17.25 -17.01
CA GLY A 43 -18.44 -16.81 -18.36
C GLY A 43 -17.33 -17.00 -19.39
N GLY A 44 -17.73 -17.51 -20.57
CA GLY A 44 -16.89 -17.71 -21.74
C GLY A 44 -16.76 -16.48 -22.65
N ASP A 45 -15.68 -16.54 -23.43
CA ASP A 45 -15.32 -15.83 -24.66
C ASP A 45 -15.64 -14.33 -24.76
N VAL A 46 -14.60 -13.50 -24.62
CA VAL A 46 -14.58 -12.13 -25.14
C VAL A 46 -13.28 -11.96 -25.94
N THR A 47 -13.42 -12.01 -27.26
CA THR A 47 -12.39 -11.61 -28.22
C THR A 47 -12.13 -10.11 -28.13
N ALA A 48 -10.88 -9.72 -27.93
CA ALA A 48 -10.43 -8.34 -28.02
C ALA A 48 -10.09 -7.99 -29.48
N ASP A 49 -10.74 -6.95 -30.01
CA ASP A 49 -10.40 -6.31 -31.28
C ASP A 49 -9.28 -5.28 -31.05
N ALA A 50 -8.21 -5.37 -31.84
CA ALA A 50 -7.03 -4.52 -31.75
C ALA A 50 -6.87 -3.69 -33.03
N GLY A 51 -7.31 -2.43 -32.99
CA GLY A 51 -7.03 -1.43 -34.01
C GLY A 51 -5.64 -0.83 -33.83
N ALA A 52 -4.69 -1.21 -34.67
CA ALA A 52 -3.36 -0.63 -34.71
C ALA A 52 -3.37 0.74 -35.43
N LYS A 53 -2.78 1.78 -34.80
CA LYS A 53 -2.40 3.03 -35.47
C LYS A 53 -0.91 3.29 -35.29
N ALA A 54 -0.27 3.65 -36.40
CA ALA A 54 1.18 3.78 -36.55
C ALA A 54 1.79 4.93 -35.73
N ALA A 55 3.00 4.69 -35.25
CA ALA A 55 3.79 5.51 -34.36
C ALA A 55 4.39 6.77 -35.03
N LYS A 56 4.64 7.79 -34.20
CA LYS A 56 5.64 8.83 -34.44
C LYS A 56 6.82 8.58 -33.50
N GLU A 57 8.01 8.48 -34.08
CA GLU A 57 9.28 8.26 -33.38
C GLU A 57 9.78 9.61 -32.84
N ASP A 58 10.09 9.67 -31.53
CA ASP A 58 10.88 10.67 -30.76
C ASP A 58 10.26 11.11 -29.40
N GLU A 59 9.12 10.56 -28.97
CA GLU A 59 8.63 10.70 -27.59
C GLU A 59 8.92 9.42 -26.78
N GLU A 60 9.32 9.53 -25.50
CA GLU A 60 9.34 8.37 -24.58
C GLU A 60 7.97 7.67 -24.70
N PRO A 61 7.92 6.36 -25.00
CA PRO A 61 6.64 5.67 -25.19
C PRO A 61 5.78 5.84 -23.94
N ASP A 62 4.47 6.09 -24.14
CA ASP A 62 3.52 6.19 -23.04
C ASP A 62 3.60 4.88 -22.22
N PHE A 63 3.92 5.02 -20.94
CA PHE A 63 4.08 3.90 -20.02
C PHE A 63 2.84 3.86 -19.13
N PRO A 64 2.09 2.76 -19.09
CA PRO A 64 2.48 1.38 -19.47
C PRO A 64 2.40 1.02 -20.96
N VAL A 65 3.31 0.13 -21.39
CA VAL A 65 3.32 -0.45 -22.74
C VAL A 65 2.17 -1.46 -22.90
N HIS A 66 1.28 -1.21 -23.85
CA HIS A 66 0.13 -2.08 -24.16
C HIS A 66 0.55 -3.46 -24.66
N GLY A 67 -0.10 -4.51 -24.15
CA GLY A 67 0.10 -5.90 -24.59
C GLY A 67 1.38 -6.56 -24.07
N ASP A 68 2.13 -5.89 -23.19
CA ASP A 68 3.33 -6.44 -22.59
C ASP A 68 3.02 -7.41 -21.45
N VAL A 69 2.84 -8.67 -21.79
CA VAL A 69 2.53 -9.74 -20.82
C VAL A 69 3.69 -10.09 -19.88
N HIS A 70 4.91 -9.59 -20.14
CA HIS A 70 6.08 -9.79 -19.29
C HIS A 70 6.32 -8.61 -18.34
N ALA A 71 5.52 -7.55 -18.43
CA ALA A 71 5.54 -6.42 -17.52
C ALA A 71 4.43 -6.52 -16.47
N ALA A 72 4.70 -5.96 -15.30
CA ALA A 72 3.73 -5.83 -14.22
C ALA A 72 3.96 -4.53 -13.45
N ALA A 73 2.97 -4.16 -12.63
CA ALA A 73 3.06 -3.03 -11.73
C ALA A 73 2.89 -3.47 -10.26
N PHE A 74 3.84 -3.05 -9.43
CA PHE A 74 3.87 -3.34 -8.00
C PHE A 74 3.56 -2.08 -7.19
N PHE A 75 2.44 -2.08 -6.46
CA PHE A 75 2.02 -0.93 -5.68
C PHE A 75 2.17 -1.21 -4.19
N ASP A 76 2.90 -0.36 -3.48
CA ASP A 76 2.74 -0.27 -2.04
C ASP A 76 1.31 0.18 -1.67
N LEU A 77 0.88 -0.14 -0.44
CA LEU A 77 -0.47 0.13 0.03
C LEU A 77 -0.57 1.45 0.79
N ASP A 78 0.13 1.54 1.91
CA ASP A 78 -0.08 2.57 2.92
C ASP A 78 0.51 3.92 2.44
N ASN A 79 -0.29 4.99 2.46
CA ASN A 79 0.02 6.30 1.86
C ASN A 79 0.32 6.32 0.34
N THR A 80 0.45 5.16 -0.30
CA THR A 80 0.65 5.00 -1.74
C THR A 80 -0.70 4.82 -2.47
N ILE A 81 -1.38 3.69 -2.29
CA ILE A 81 -2.73 3.43 -2.82
C ILE A 81 -3.80 3.99 -1.89
N MET A 82 -3.62 3.84 -0.58
CA MET A 82 -4.57 4.20 0.46
C MET A 82 -4.02 5.34 1.32
N GLN A 83 -4.89 6.17 1.89
CA GLN A 83 -4.51 7.16 2.90
C GLN A 83 -4.39 6.53 4.28
N GLY A 84 -3.23 6.67 4.91
CA GLY A 84 -2.95 6.10 6.22
C GLY A 84 -2.60 4.62 6.15
N ALA A 85 -2.46 4.00 7.33
CA ALA A 85 -2.07 2.60 7.47
C ALA A 85 -3.28 1.68 7.47
N ALA A 86 -3.33 0.73 6.53
CA ALA A 86 -4.39 -0.27 6.42
C ALA A 86 -4.49 -1.11 7.70
N LEU A 87 -3.35 -1.50 8.30
CA LEU A 87 -3.34 -2.26 9.55
C LEU A 87 -4.02 -1.50 10.72
N TYR A 88 -3.89 -0.17 10.76
CA TYR A 88 -4.58 0.65 11.77
C TYR A 88 -6.10 0.59 11.59
N HIS A 89 -6.58 0.77 10.35
CA HIS A 89 -8.01 0.68 10.04
C HIS A 89 -8.56 -0.72 10.29
N PHE A 90 -7.77 -1.75 9.93
CA PHE A 90 -8.09 -3.14 10.19
C PHE A 90 -8.24 -3.44 11.68
N GLY A 91 -7.23 -3.08 12.47
CA GLY A 91 -7.25 -3.26 13.93
C GLY A 91 -8.40 -2.51 14.61
N ARG A 92 -8.72 -1.29 14.15
CA ARG A 92 -9.89 -0.53 14.63
C ARG A 92 -11.20 -1.27 14.34
N GLY A 93 -11.34 -1.84 13.14
CA GLY A 93 -12.50 -2.62 12.72
C GLY A 93 -12.69 -3.88 13.57
N LEU A 94 -11.60 -4.64 13.79
CA LEU A 94 -11.60 -5.83 14.65
C LEU A 94 -11.98 -5.49 16.10
N TYR A 95 -11.49 -4.34 16.61
CA TYR A 95 -11.81 -3.90 17.97
C TYR A 95 -13.31 -3.63 18.14
N LYS A 96 -13.93 -2.96 17.15
CA LYS A 96 -15.38 -2.67 17.17
C LYS A 96 -16.24 -3.92 17.10
N ARG A 97 -15.73 -4.99 16.51
CA ARG A 97 -16.38 -6.31 16.40
C ARG A 97 -16.10 -7.23 17.60
N LYS A 98 -15.43 -6.72 18.66
CA LYS A 98 -15.06 -7.49 19.85
C LYS A 98 -14.25 -8.76 19.52
N PHE A 99 -13.48 -8.73 18.44
CA PHE A 99 -12.63 -9.86 18.02
C PHE A 99 -11.59 -10.22 19.09
N PHE A 100 -11.10 -9.21 19.81
CA PHE A 100 -10.10 -9.35 20.86
C PHE A 100 -10.69 -10.05 22.09
N ARG A 101 -10.05 -11.12 22.58
CA ARG A 101 -10.48 -11.78 23.81
C ARG A 101 -10.18 -10.87 25.00
N THR A 102 -10.97 -10.97 26.07
CA THR A 102 -10.76 -10.20 27.30
C THR A 102 -9.35 -10.39 27.87
N ARG A 103 -8.77 -11.60 27.71
CA ARG A 103 -7.41 -11.91 28.13
C ARG A 103 -6.34 -11.17 27.30
N ASP A 104 -6.60 -10.92 26.02
CA ASP A 104 -5.67 -10.21 25.15
C ASP A 104 -5.65 -8.72 25.53
N LEU A 105 -6.83 -8.14 25.74
CA LEU A 105 -6.96 -6.76 26.24
C LEU A 105 -6.29 -6.59 27.61
N ALA A 106 -6.48 -7.54 28.53
CA ALA A 106 -5.83 -7.53 29.84
C ALA A 106 -4.29 -7.62 29.71
N ARG A 107 -3.78 -8.46 28.80
CA ARG A 107 -2.34 -8.56 28.52
C ARG A 107 -1.79 -7.25 27.96
N PHE A 108 -2.48 -6.62 27.01
CA PHE A 108 -2.10 -5.31 26.47
C PHE A 108 -2.07 -4.23 27.55
N ALA A 109 -3.09 -4.18 28.41
CA ALA A 109 -3.16 -3.25 29.53
C ALA A 109 -1.99 -3.46 30.51
N TRP A 110 -1.66 -4.71 30.80
CA TRP A 110 -0.52 -5.06 31.65
C TRP A 110 0.82 -4.67 31.01
N GLN A 111 1.02 -4.97 29.73
CA GLN A 111 2.23 -4.57 29.00
C GLN A 111 2.39 -3.05 29.00
N GLN A 112 1.32 -2.29 28.71
CA GLN A 112 1.35 -0.83 28.74
C GLN A 112 1.64 -0.27 30.14
N ALA A 113 1.05 -0.85 31.19
CA ALA A 113 1.33 -0.47 32.58
C ALA A 113 2.79 -0.76 32.94
N TYR A 114 3.30 -1.94 32.55
CA TYR A 114 4.70 -2.31 32.74
C TYR A 114 5.64 -1.36 32.00
N PHE A 115 5.39 -1.02 30.74
CA PHE A 115 6.22 -0.06 29.99
C PHE A 115 6.26 1.33 30.64
N ARG A 116 5.12 1.82 31.13
CA ARG A 116 5.05 3.10 31.86
C ARG A 116 5.80 3.08 33.18
N LEU A 117 5.83 1.93 33.86
CA LEU A 117 6.49 1.76 35.16
C LEU A 117 7.99 1.44 35.03
N ALA A 118 8.38 0.67 34.00
CA ALA A 118 9.73 0.16 33.81
C ALA A 118 10.64 1.07 32.99
N GLY A 119 10.11 2.14 32.38
CA GLY A 119 10.90 3.19 31.71
C GLY A 119 11.83 2.69 30.60
N ALA A 120 11.54 1.53 30.01
CA ALA A 120 12.51 0.83 29.18
C ALA A 120 12.34 1.17 27.69
N GLU A 121 13.23 2.02 27.17
CA GLU A 121 13.58 2.05 25.75
C GLU A 121 14.27 0.73 25.41
N HIS A 122 13.53 -0.24 24.85
CA HIS A 122 14.12 -1.49 24.35
C HIS A 122 14.12 -1.47 22.82
N SER A 123 15.26 -1.82 22.24
CA SER A 123 15.45 -2.03 20.80
C SER A 123 14.61 -3.18 20.20
N GLY A 124 13.79 -3.87 21.01
CA GLY A 124 12.88 -4.96 20.63
C GLY A 124 11.41 -4.55 20.41
N HIS A 125 11.05 -3.27 20.49
CA HIS A 125 9.65 -2.82 20.40
C HIS A 125 8.88 -3.32 19.18
N MET A 126 9.55 -3.53 18.04
CA MET A 126 8.90 -4.04 16.82
C MET A 126 8.55 -5.52 16.93
N GLU A 127 9.44 -6.34 17.50
CA GLU A 127 9.22 -7.78 17.70
C GLU A 127 8.15 -8.03 18.77
N ASP A 128 8.13 -7.22 19.83
CA ASP A 128 7.08 -7.26 20.86
C ASP A 128 5.72 -6.85 20.30
N ALA A 129 5.67 -5.75 19.53
CA ALA A 129 4.43 -5.29 18.91
C ALA A 129 3.88 -6.31 17.91
N GLN A 130 4.76 -6.93 17.12
CA GLN A 130 4.43 -7.99 16.17
C GLN A 130 3.92 -9.24 16.90
N SER A 131 4.61 -9.70 17.95
CA SER A 131 4.21 -10.87 18.73
C SER A 131 2.86 -10.65 19.41
N SER A 132 2.64 -9.46 19.98
CA SER A 132 1.36 -9.09 20.56
C SER A 132 0.25 -9.02 19.50
N ALA A 133 0.53 -8.48 18.30
CA ALA A 133 -0.41 -8.46 17.19
C ALA A 133 -0.83 -9.87 16.75
N LEU A 134 0.13 -10.78 16.60
CA LEU A 134 -0.12 -12.17 16.21
C LEU A 134 -0.86 -12.97 17.29
N SER A 135 -0.66 -12.64 18.56
CA SER A 135 -1.37 -13.29 19.65
C SER A 135 -2.88 -13.03 19.64
N ILE A 136 -3.33 -11.92 19.02
CA ILE A 136 -4.76 -11.59 18.86
C ILE A 136 -5.43 -12.56 17.87
N VAL A 137 -4.75 -12.91 16.78
CA VAL A 137 -5.31 -13.80 15.75
C VAL A 137 -5.08 -15.27 16.06
N GLN A 138 -4.19 -15.60 17.00
CA GLN A 138 -3.86 -16.97 17.36
C GLN A 138 -5.11 -17.78 17.76
N GLY A 139 -5.30 -18.93 17.11
CA GLY A 139 -6.42 -19.82 17.35
C GLY A 139 -7.75 -19.36 16.72
N HIS A 140 -7.76 -18.28 15.94
CA HIS A 140 -8.90 -17.90 15.11
C HIS A 140 -8.78 -18.52 13.72
N ARG A 141 -9.91 -18.77 13.06
CA ARG A 141 -9.92 -19.25 11.68
C ARG A 141 -9.56 -18.11 10.74
N VAL A 142 -8.79 -18.42 9.71
CA VAL A 142 -8.46 -17.49 8.62
C VAL A 142 -9.74 -16.96 7.96
N ALA A 143 -10.73 -17.84 7.75
CA ALA A 143 -12.02 -17.49 7.16
C ALA A 143 -12.78 -16.43 7.96
N ASP A 144 -12.79 -16.51 9.29
CA ASP A 144 -13.50 -15.53 10.14
C ASP A 144 -12.85 -14.15 10.01
N LEU A 145 -11.51 -14.10 9.91
CA LEU A 145 -10.77 -12.86 9.73
C LEU A 145 -11.02 -12.25 8.35
N MET A 146 -11.10 -13.08 7.31
CA MET A 146 -11.45 -12.67 5.95
C MET A 146 -12.85 -12.07 5.88
N GLU A 147 -13.85 -12.73 6.47
CA GLU A 147 -15.25 -12.25 6.51
C GLU A 147 -15.34 -10.87 7.18
N MET A 148 -14.74 -10.71 8.36
CA MET A 148 -14.70 -9.40 9.04
C MET A 148 -13.94 -8.37 8.20
N GLY A 149 -12.90 -8.79 7.48
CA GLY A 149 -12.10 -7.90 6.64
C GLY A 149 -12.88 -7.29 5.48
N GLU A 150 -13.86 -8.00 4.92
CA GLU A 150 -14.76 -7.45 3.90
C GLU A 150 -15.53 -6.25 4.42
N GLU A 151 -16.17 -6.39 5.58
CA GLU A 151 -16.96 -5.33 6.18
C GLU A 151 -16.09 -4.15 6.60
N ILE A 152 -14.90 -4.44 7.15
CA ILE A 152 -13.95 -3.41 7.58
C ILE A 152 -13.43 -2.61 6.38
N TYR A 153 -13.24 -3.25 5.22
CA TYR A 153 -12.88 -2.55 4.01
C TYR A 153 -13.94 -1.52 3.64
N ASP A 154 -15.21 -1.94 3.58
CA ASP A 154 -16.34 -1.09 3.19
C ASP A 154 -16.52 0.09 4.18
N GLU A 155 -16.40 -0.17 5.49
CA GLU A 155 -16.57 0.84 6.54
C GLU A 155 -15.40 1.83 6.69
N TYR A 156 -14.15 1.35 6.56
CA TYR A 156 -12.97 2.11 6.98
C TYR A 156 -11.95 2.34 5.88
N MET A 157 -11.99 1.61 4.77
CA MET A 157 -10.91 1.64 3.78
C MET A 157 -11.31 2.22 2.42
N ALA A 158 -12.50 1.91 1.91
CA ALA A 158 -12.93 2.26 0.55
C ALA A 158 -12.78 3.77 0.23
N GLU A 159 -13.22 4.66 1.13
CA GLU A 159 -13.15 6.13 0.92
C GLU A 159 -11.74 6.72 1.02
N ARG A 160 -10.74 5.92 1.41
CA ARG A 160 -9.37 6.38 1.64
C ARG A 160 -8.44 6.12 0.46
N ILE A 161 -8.92 5.45 -0.59
CA ILE A 161 -8.13 5.19 -1.79
C ILE A 161 -7.81 6.51 -2.49
N TRP A 162 -6.54 6.70 -2.86
CA TRP A 162 -6.10 7.84 -3.65
C TRP A 162 -6.61 7.69 -5.10
N PRO A 163 -7.47 8.60 -5.60
CA PRO A 163 -7.98 8.49 -6.97
C PRO A 163 -6.87 8.49 -8.02
N GLY A 164 -5.82 9.29 -7.81
CA GLY A 164 -4.66 9.37 -8.71
C GLY A 164 -3.84 8.07 -8.76
N THR A 165 -3.64 7.39 -7.62
CA THR A 165 -2.93 6.10 -7.61
C THR A 165 -3.82 4.98 -8.15
N ARG A 166 -5.13 5.01 -7.90
CA ARG A 166 -6.09 4.09 -8.52
C ARG A 166 -6.09 4.20 -10.04
N ALA A 167 -6.05 5.42 -10.58
CA ALA A 167 -5.98 5.66 -12.02
C ALA A 167 -4.68 5.09 -12.63
N LEU A 168 -3.56 5.16 -11.91
CA LEU A 168 -2.31 4.51 -12.34
C LEU A 168 -2.46 2.99 -12.41
N ALA A 169 -3.02 2.37 -11.36
CA ALA A 169 -3.28 0.93 -11.36
C ALA A 169 -4.20 0.51 -12.51
N GLN A 170 -5.26 1.30 -12.77
CA GLN A 170 -6.17 1.04 -13.89
C GLN A 170 -5.47 1.14 -15.24
N ALA A 171 -4.58 2.12 -15.46
CA ALA A 171 -3.83 2.24 -16.70
C ALA A 171 -2.99 1.01 -17.01
N HIS A 172 -2.41 0.36 -15.98
CA HIS A 172 -1.68 -0.91 -16.15
C HIS A 172 -2.62 -2.06 -16.54
N LEU A 173 -3.77 -2.16 -15.89
CA LEU A 173 -4.78 -3.18 -16.23
C LEU A 173 -5.30 -2.99 -17.66
N ASP A 174 -5.60 -1.75 -18.06
CA ASP A 174 -6.05 -1.40 -19.41
C ASP A 174 -4.97 -1.68 -20.48
N ALA A 175 -3.70 -1.67 -20.08
CA ALA A 175 -2.57 -2.07 -20.91
C ALA A 175 -2.36 -3.60 -20.98
N GLY A 176 -3.18 -4.39 -20.28
CA GLY A 176 -3.07 -5.85 -20.22
C GLY A 176 -1.97 -6.35 -19.29
N GLN A 177 -1.41 -5.48 -18.43
CA GLN A 177 -0.36 -5.84 -17.48
C GLN A 177 -0.98 -6.34 -16.17
N LYS A 178 -0.25 -7.23 -15.48
CA LYS A 178 -0.64 -7.66 -14.12
C LYS A 178 -0.35 -6.54 -13.11
N VAL A 179 -1.25 -6.37 -12.13
CA VAL A 179 -1.11 -5.37 -11.08
C VAL A 179 -1.19 -6.02 -9.71
N TRP A 180 -0.14 -5.84 -8.92
CA TRP A 180 0.04 -6.47 -7.63
C TRP A 180 0.18 -5.45 -6.52
N LEU A 181 -0.53 -5.66 -5.42
CA LEU A 181 -0.32 -4.91 -4.17
C LEU A 181 0.85 -5.53 -3.39
N VAL A 182 1.73 -4.73 -2.79
CA VAL A 182 2.89 -5.20 -2.01
C VAL A 182 2.96 -4.46 -0.67
N THR A 183 2.58 -5.12 0.43
CA THR A 183 2.35 -4.43 1.71
C THR A 183 2.86 -5.20 2.91
N ALA A 184 3.20 -4.47 3.98
CA ALA A 184 3.49 -5.05 5.28
C ALA A 184 2.21 -5.51 6.03
N ALA A 185 1.03 -5.11 5.57
CA ALA A 185 -0.24 -5.58 6.12
C ALA A 185 -0.43 -7.10 5.93
N PRO A 186 -1.28 -7.76 6.74
CA PRO A 186 -1.60 -9.17 6.55
C PRO A 186 -2.08 -9.47 5.13
N VAL A 187 -1.66 -10.61 4.59
CA VAL A 187 -2.00 -11.03 3.21
C VAL A 187 -3.51 -11.11 2.98
N GLU A 188 -4.29 -11.43 3.99
CA GLU A 188 -5.75 -11.47 3.96
C GLU A 188 -6.34 -10.09 3.67
N THR A 189 -5.95 -9.09 4.47
CA THR A 189 -6.37 -7.70 4.26
C THR A 189 -5.91 -7.17 2.90
N ALA A 190 -4.67 -7.48 2.52
CA ALA A 190 -4.12 -7.07 1.23
C ALA A 190 -4.90 -7.68 0.05
N THR A 191 -5.25 -8.96 0.17
CA THR A 191 -6.05 -9.70 -0.82
C THR A 191 -7.44 -9.10 -0.99
N ILE A 192 -8.13 -8.79 0.11
CA ILE A 192 -9.44 -8.13 0.08
C ILE A 192 -9.34 -6.79 -0.66
N ILE A 193 -8.34 -5.97 -0.34
CA ILE A 193 -8.13 -4.67 -0.99
C ILE A 193 -7.85 -4.85 -2.49
N ALA A 194 -6.95 -5.77 -2.87
CA ALA A 194 -6.63 -6.03 -4.27
C ALA A 194 -7.88 -6.45 -5.06
N ARG A 195 -8.66 -7.40 -4.54
CA ARG A 195 -9.89 -7.87 -5.19
C ARG A 195 -10.93 -6.75 -5.32
N ARG A 196 -11.15 -5.95 -4.27
CA ARG A 196 -12.10 -4.82 -4.30
C ARG A 196 -11.67 -3.71 -5.25
N LEU A 197 -10.39 -3.60 -5.56
CA LEU A 197 -9.84 -2.66 -6.53
C LEU A 197 -9.72 -3.23 -7.95
N GLY A 198 -10.02 -4.53 -8.16
CA GLY A 198 -9.86 -5.20 -9.45
C GLY A 198 -8.40 -5.45 -9.85
N LEU A 199 -7.48 -5.53 -8.88
CA LEU A 199 -6.08 -5.86 -9.13
C LEU A 199 -5.90 -7.38 -9.28
N THR A 200 -4.78 -7.80 -9.87
CA THR A 200 -4.44 -9.22 -10.06
C THR A 200 -4.30 -9.97 -8.74
N GLY A 201 -3.67 -9.35 -7.74
CA GLY A 201 -3.50 -9.98 -6.43
C GLY A 201 -2.68 -9.13 -5.45
N ALA A 202 -2.28 -9.75 -4.34
CA ALA A 202 -1.54 -9.06 -3.29
C ALA A 202 -0.47 -9.93 -2.65
N LEU A 203 0.69 -9.32 -2.40
CA LEU A 203 1.76 -9.81 -1.54
C LEU A 203 1.65 -9.08 -0.21
N GLY A 204 1.45 -9.86 0.86
CA GLY A 204 1.33 -9.34 2.23
C GLY A 204 2.14 -10.16 3.22
N THR A 205 2.16 -9.70 4.47
CA THR A 205 2.76 -10.46 5.58
C THR A 205 1.96 -11.74 5.82
N VAL A 206 2.64 -12.89 5.82
CA VAL A 206 2.00 -14.21 5.97
C VAL A 206 2.09 -14.70 7.42
N ALA A 207 0.94 -14.76 8.08
CA ALA A 207 0.80 -15.47 9.34
C ALA A 207 0.63 -16.96 9.11
N GLU A 208 1.39 -17.78 9.83
CA GLU A 208 1.33 -19.23 9.71
C GLU A 208 -0.04 -19.73 10.19
N SER A 209 -0.65 -20.62 9.39
CA SER A 209 -1.88 -21.31 9.74
C SER A 209 -1.77 -22.80 9.44
N VAL A 210 -2.44 -23.62 10.25
CA VAL A 210 -2.53 -25.07 10.09
C VAL A 210 -4.00 -25.45 10.15
N GLY A 211 -4.50 -26.15 9.14
CA GLY A 211 -5.93 -26.49 9.05
C GLY A 211 -6.85 -25.25 9.01
N GLY A 212 -6.38 -24.14 8.45
CA GLY A 212 -7.13 -22.88 8.38
C GLY A 212 -7.22 -22.11 9.70
N VAL A 213 -6.40 -22.44 10.71
CA VAL A 213 -6.35 -21.78 12.02
C VAL A 213 -4.97 -21.18 12.25
N TYR A 214 -4.90 -19.91 12.66
CA TYR A 214 -3.63 -19.22 12.91
C TYR A 214 -2.86 -19.82 14.10
N THR A 215 -1.56 -20.05 13.92
CA THR A 215 -0.67 -20.57 14.96
C THR A 215 -0.16 -19.48 15.91
N GLY A 216 -0.27 -18.21 15.50
CA GLY A 216 0.31 -17.04 16.19
C GLY A 216 1.77 -16.77 15.82
N ARG A 217 2.30 -17.41 14.76
CA ARG A 217 3.64 -17.16 14.21
C ARG A 217 3.55 -16.60 12.79
N LEU A 218 4.68 -16.09 12.28
CA LEU A 218 4.82 -15.72 10.87
C LEU A 218 5.62 -16.77 10.12
N VAL A 219 5.35 -16.85 8.82
CA VAL A 219 6.28 -17.47 7.87
C VAL A 219 7.35 -16.43 7.53
N GLY A 220 8.58 -16.64 8.02
CA GLY A 220 9.68 -15.68 7.85
C GLY A 220 9.59 -14.47 8.79
N GLU A 221 9.22 -13.31 8.26
CA GLU A 221 9.12 -12.02 8.96
C GLU A 221 8.05 -11.10 8.32
N VAL A 222 7.88 -9.88 8.83
CA VAL A 222 6.98 -8.89 8.20
C VAL A 222 7.47 -8.60 6.78
N LEU A 223 6.54 -8.49 5.83
CA LEU A 223 6.84 -8.10 4.45
C LEU A 223 7.17 -6.60 4.35
N HIS A 224 8.34 -6.23 4.87
CA HIS A 224 8.83 -4.86 4.94
C HIS A 224 10.25 -4.73 4.41
N GLY A 225 10.52 -3.64 3.70
CA GLY A 225 11.84 -3.32 3.15
C GLY A 225 12.41 -4.45 2.27
N PRO A 226 13.55 -5.07 2.63
CA PRO A 226 14.15 -6.14 1.83
C PRO A 226 13.21 -7.31 1.56
N ALA A 227 12.33 -7.67 2.50
CA ALA A 227 11.38 -8.75 2.29
C ALA A 227 10.41 -8.46 1.13
N LYS A 228 9.97 -7.21 0.95
CA LYS A 228 9.16 -6.82 -0.22
C LYS A 228 9.91 -7.02 -1.54
N ALA A 229 11.21 -6.69 -1.56
CA ALA A 229 12.04 -6.90 -2.73
C ALA A 229 12.17 -8.40 -3.06
N GLU A 230 12.38 -9.26 -2.05
CA GLU A 230 12.39 -10.71 -2.25
C GLU A 230 11.03 -11.25 -2.73
N ALA A 231 9.92 -10.72 -2.21
CA ALA A 231 8.57 -11.10 -2.67
C ALA A 231 8.35 -10.78 -4.15
N VAL A 232 8.75 -9.58 -4.58
CA VAL A 232 8.67 -9.16 -5.98
C VAL A 232 9.57 -10.03 -6.87
N ARG A 233 10.78 -10.38 -6.42
CA ARG A 233 11.67 -11.31 -7.16
C ARG A 233 11.04 -12.69 -7.31
N ALA A 234 10.54 -13.25 -6.21
CA ALA A 234 9.93 -14.58 -6.20
C ALA A 234 8.69 -14.64 -7.10
N LEU A 235 7.84 -13.60 -7.05
CA LEU A 235 6.69 -13.49 -7.93
C LEU A 235 7.10 -13.32 -9.39
N ALA A 236 8.07 -12.45 -9.68
CA ALA A 236 8.55 -12.24 -11.05
C ALA A 236 9.11 -13.52 -11.68
N ALA A 237 9.84 -14.33 -10.91
CA ALA A 237 10.32 -15.62 -11.37
C ALA A 237 9.16 -16.60 -11.67
N ALA A 238 8.15 -16.63 -10.80
CA ALA A 238 7.02 -17.53 -10.96
C ALA A 238 6.05 -17.13 -12.09
N GLU A 239 5.93 -15.82 -12.36
CA GLU A 239 5.05 -15.24 -13.37
C GLU A 239 5.78 -14.94 -14.70
N THR A 240 7.07 -15.29 -14.81
CA THR A 240 7.91 -15.02 -16.00
C THR A 240 7.93 -13.51 -16.37
N LEU A 241 8.06 -12.66 -15.34
CA LEU A 241 8.11 -11.20 -15.50
C LEU A 241 9.55 -10.71 -15.68
N GLU A 242 9.73 -9.76 -16.59
CA GLU A 242 10.98 -9.04 -16.79
C GLU A 242 10.98 -7.77 -15.94
N LEU A 243 11.67 -7.80 -14.80
CA LEU A 243 11.65 -6.69 -13.83
C LEU A 243 12.11 -5.35 -14.44
N SER A 244 13.02 -5.37 -15.42
CA SER A 244 13.46 -4.19 -16.17
C SER A 244 12.35 -3.52 -17.00
N ARG A 245 11.21 -4.18 -17.19
CA ARG A 245 10.00 -3.64 -17.87
C ARG A 245 8.86 -3.38 -16.90
N CYS A 246 9.01 -3.81 -15.65
CA CYS A 246 8.01 -3.60 -14.61
C CYS A 246 8.08 -2.19 -14.02
N ALA A 247 7.01 -1.80 -13.35
CA ALA A 247 6.95 -0.60 -12.52
C ALA A 247 6.73 -0.91 -11.04
N ALA A 248 7.19 0.00 -10.19
CA ALA A 248 6.94 -0.07 -8.77
C ALA A 248 6.64 1.31 -8.20
N TYR A 249 5.68 1.39 -7.28
CA TYR A 249 5.13 2.62 -6.72
C TYR A 249 5.18 2.55 -5.19
N SER A 250 5.78 3.54 -4.53
CA SER A 250 5.79 3.62 -3.06
C SER A 250 6.02 5.04 -2.54
N ASP A 251 5.58 5.30 -1.30
CA ASP A 251 5.81 6.53 -0.55
C ASP A 251 7.02 6.48 0.38
N SER A 252 7.53 5.30 0.69
CA SER A 252 8.48 5.11 1.78
C SER A 252 9.89 4.81 1.31
N ALA A 253 10.88 5.40 1.98
CA ALA A 253 12.29 5.06 1.75
C ALA A 253 12.61 3.60 2.12
N ASN A 254 11.77 2.95 2.92
CA ASN A 254 11.92 1.53 3.24
C ASN A 254 11.80 0.66 1.98
N ASP A 255 11.05 1.11 0.98
CA ASP A 255 10.78 0.37 -0.25
C ASP A 255 11.80 0.65 -1.36
N ILE A 256 12.86 1.43 -1.09
CA ILE A 256 13.98 1.63 -2.02
C ILE A 256 14.51 0.30 -2.57
N PRO A 257 14.71 -0.77 -1.78
CA PRO A 257 15.13 -2.07 -2.32
C PRO A 257 14.19 -2.61 -3.40
N MET A 258 12.88 -2.52 -3.20
CA MET A 258 11.86 -2.96 -4.17
C MET A 258 11.84 -2.05 -5.41
N LEU A 259 11.82 -0.73 -5.19
CA LEU A 259 11.86 0.26 -6.27
C LEU A 259 13.12 0.13 -7.14
N SER A 260 14.26 -0.24 -6.54
CA SER A 260 15.53 -0.44 -7.26
C SER A 260 15.57 -1.71 -8.10
N LEU A 261 14.58 -2.61 -8.02
CA LEU A 261 14.52 -3.83 -8.82
C LEU A 261 14.00 -3.61 -10.23
N VAL A 262 13.14 -2.60 -10.38
CA VAL A 262 12.31 -2.44 -11.57
C VAL A 262 12.87 -1.39 -12.53
N GLY A 263 12.47 -1.47 -13.80
CA GLY A 263 12.85 -0.46 -14.80
C GLY A 263 12.18 0.89 -14.59
N HIS A 264 10.97 0.90 -14.03
CA HIS A 264 10.15 2.11 -13.89
C HIS A 264 9.77 2.40 -12.43
N PRO A 265 10.69 2.94 -11.61
CA PRO A 265 10.41 3.31 -10.22
C PRO A 265 9.68 4.66 -10.10
N TYR A 266 8.62 4.68 -9.27
CA TYR A 266 7.82 5.86 -8.97
C TYR A 266 7.74 6.13 -7.47
N ALA A 267 8.14 7.33 -7.08
CA ALA A 267 7.96 7.86 -5.73
C ALA A 267 6.61 8.58 -5.64
N ILE A 268 5.63 7.95 -4.97
CA ILE A 268 4.26 8.43 -4.81
C ILE A 268 4.07 9.00 -3.41
N ASN A 269 3.62 10.25 -3.27
CA ASN A 269 3.46 10.91 -1.98
C ASN A 269 4.72 10.79 -1.06
N PRO A 270 5.95 10.89 -1.57
CA PRO A 270 7.10 10.35 -0.87
C PRO A 270 7.40 11.06 0.44
N ASP A 271 7.90 10.28 1.39
CA ASP A 271 8.59 10.78 2.59
C ASP A 271 9.85 11.58 2.21
N ALA A 272 10.45 12.27 3.20
CA ALA A 272 11.60 13.13 2.93
C ALA A 272 12.82 12.36 2.41
N ARG A 273 13.03 11.13 2.87
CA ARG A 273 14.18 10.29 2.50
C ARG A 273 13.99 9.72 1.09
N LEU A 274 12.82 9.20 0.76
CA LEU A 274 12.50 8.71 -0.58
C LEU A 274 12.53 9.85 -1.58
N ARG A 275 11.99 11.02 -1.23
CA ARG A 275 12.05 12.19 -2.11
C ARG A 275 13.47 12.61 -2.45
N LYS A 276 14.36 12.61 -1.45
CA LYS A 276 15.79 12.90 -1.65
C LYS A 276 16.41 11.87 -2.59
N HIS A 277 16.23 10.58 -2.29
CA HIS A 277 16.76 9.48 -3.09
C HIS A 277 16.26 9.52 -4.54
N ALA A 278 14.95 9.73 -4.74
CA ALA A 278 14.33 9.83 -6.05
C ALA A 278 14.93 10.97 -6.90
N ARG A 279 15.16 12.14 -6.29
CA ARG A 279 15.81 13.27 -6.98
C ARG A 279 17.25 12.97 -7.37
N GLU A 280 17.99 12.29 -6.50
CA GLU A 280 19.39 11.91 -6.74
C GLU A 280 19.52 10.86 -7.85
N HIS A 281 18.51 10.00 -8.05
CA HIS A 281 18.54 8.88 -9.00
C HIS A 281 17.61 9.09 -10.20
N GLY A 282 17.02 10.28 -10.36
CA GLY A 282 16.12 10.61 -11.48
C GLY A 282 14.80 9.82 -11.47
N TRP A 283 14.36 9.30 -10.33
CA TRP A 283 13.09 8.56 -10.26
C TRP A 283 11.89 9.50 -10.40
N ARG A 284 10.82 9.01 -11.02
CA ARG A 284 9.60 9.77 -11.27
C ARG A 284 8.90 10.09 -9.95
N LEU A 285 8.52 11.35 -9.71
CA LEU A 285 7.81 11.77 -8.50
C LEU A 285 6.36 12.18 -8.81
N ARG A 286 5.40 11.72 -8.00
CA ARG A 286 4.02 12.24 -8.00
C ARG A 286 3.57 12.47 -6.56
N ASP A 287 2.95 13.62 -6.28
CA ASP A 287 2.45 13.95 -4.93
C ASP A 287 0.99 14.40 -5.02
N TYR A 288 0.07 13.54 -4.59
CA TYR A 288 -1.38 13.77 -4.61
C TYR A 288 -1.87 14.52 -3.36
N ARG A 289 -1.00 14.79 -2.38
CA ARG A 289 -1.36 15.53 -1.16
C ARG A 289 -1.43 17.04 -1.41
N THR A 290 -0.74 17.54 -2.43
CA THR A 290 -0.61 18.97 -2.74
C THR A 290 -1.92 19.61 -3.18
N GLY A 291 -2.77 18.90 -3.93
CA GLY A 291 -4.09 19.40 -4.34
C GLY A 291 -4.99 19.78 -3.17
N ARG A 292 -4.93 19.04 -2.04
CA ARG A 292 -5.66 19.38 -0.81
C ARG A 292 -5.10 20.59 -0.09
N LYS A 293 -3.78 20.83 -0.15
CA LYS A 293 -3.18 22.04 0.45
C LYS A 293 -3.59 23.28 -0.32
N ALA A 294 -3.60 23.22 -1.65
CA ALA A 294 -4.06 24.31 -2.50
C ALA A 294 -5.55 24.64 -2.24
N ALA A 295 -6.42 23.64 -2.15
CA ALA A 295 -7.84 23.85 -1.83
C ALA A 295 -8.06 24.44 -0.42
N LYS A 296 -7.34 23.93 0.60
CA LYS A 296 -7.46 24.44 1.98
C LYS A 296 -6.92 25.86 2.17
N VAL A 297 -5.96 26.30 1.35
CA VAL A 297 -5.41 27.67 1.42
C VAL A 297 -6.21 28.63 0.51
N GLY A 298 -6.69 28.16 -0.64
CA GLY A 298 -7.44 28.97 -1.60
C GLY A 298 -8.86 29.33 -1.15
N ILE A 299 -9.57 28.42 -0.49
CA ILE A 299 -10.96 28.65 -0.04
C ILE A 299 -11.06 29.76 1.04
N PRO A 300 -10.23 29.78 2.10
CA PRO A 300 -10.25 30.86 3.09
C PRO A 300 -9.80 32.21 2.51
N ALA A 301 -8.82 32.21 1.62
CA ALA A 301 -8.31 33.44 1.00
C ALA A 301 -9.36 34.09 0.08
N ALA A 302 -10.05 33.30 -0.74
CA ALA A 302 -11.13 33.79 -1.60
C ALA A 302 -12.35 34.27 -0.79
N ALA A 303 -12.70 33.56 0.29
CA ALA A 303 -13.78 33.99 1.20
C ALA A 303 -13.44 35.30 1.94
N GLY A 304 -12.18 35.47 2.38
CA GLY A 304 -11.71 36.70 3.01
C GLY A 304 -11.74 37.91 2.08
N VAL A 305 -11.28 37.76 0.83
CA VAL A 305 -11.34 38.83 -0.18
C VAL A 305 -12.79 39.16 -0.54
N GLY A 306 -13.65 38.15 -0.72
CA GLY A 306 -15.07 38.34 -1.01
C GLY A 306 -15.83 39.08 0.10
N ALA A 307 -15.53 38.78 1.37
CA ALA A 307 -16.12 39.47 2.52
C ALA A 307 -15.71 40.94 2.63
N VAL A 308 -14.44 41.26 2.35
CA VAL A 308 -13.94 42.64 2.36
C VAL A 308 -14.51 43.46 1.21
N ALA A 309 -14.52 42.90 -0.01
CA ALA A 309 -15.09 43.58 -1.18
C ALA A 309 -16.61 43.79 -1.05
N GLY A 310 -17.33 42.76 -0.58
CA GLY A 310 -18.77 42.85 -0.32
C GLY A 310 -19.11 43.84 0.80
N GLY A 311 -18.33 43.86 1.88
CA GLY A 311 -18.48 44.81 2.98
C GLY A 311 -18.24 46.26 2.56
N ALA A 312 -17.21 46.53 1.76
CA ALA A 312 -16.92 47.86 1.24
C ALA A 312 -18.03 48.36 0.29
N ALA A 313 -18.55 47.50 -0.59
CA ALA A 313 -19.66 47.84 -1.48
C ALA A 313 -20.96 48.15 -0.70
N ALA A 314 -21.28 47.36 0.32
CA ALA A 314 -22.44 47.59 1.18
C ALA A 314 -22.33 48.90 1.99
N ALA A 315 -21.15 49.20 2.54
CA ALA A 315 -20.89 50.45 3.25
C ALA A 315 -21.04 51.69 2.35
N ALA A 316 -20.50 51.62 1.12
CA ALA A 316 -20.64 52.69 0.14
C ALA A 316 -22.10 52.90 -0.30
N ALA A 317 -22.88 51.83 -0.46
CA ALA A 317 -24.30 51.90 -0.78
C ALA A 317 -25.12 52.53 0.36
N LEU A 318 -24.80 52.20 1.62
CA LEU A 318 -25.46 52.79 2.80
C LEU A 318 -25.13 54.28 2.98
N GLN A 319 -23.91 54.71 2.66
CA GLN A 319 -23.53 56.14 2.70
C GLN A 319 -24.24 56.98 1.64
N ARG A 320 -24.49 56.43 0.44
CA ARG A 320 -25.23 57.12 -0.62
C ARG A 320 -26.72 57.31 -0.33
N ARG A 321 -27.32 56.48 0.55
CA ARG A 321 -28.73 56.62 0.98
C ARG A 321 -28.94 57.64 2.11
N ARG A 322 -27.87 58.15 2.73
CA ARG A 322 -27.91 59.10 3.85
C ARG A 322 -27.62 60.55 3.43
N ARG A 323 -27.38 60.80 2.14
CA ARG A 323 -27.28 62.12 1.53
C ARG A 323 -28.50 62.33 0.66
#